data_AF-A0A1I3QFE0-F1
#
_entry.id   AF-A0A1I3QFE0-F1
#
_cell.length_a   1.000
_cell.length_b   1.000
_cell.length_c   1.000
_cell.angle_alpha   90.00
_cell.angle_beta   90.00
_cell.angle_gamma   90.00
#
_symmetry.space_group_name_H-M   'P 1'
#
loop_
_entity.id
_entity.type
_entity.pdbx_description
1 polymer ?
#
loop_
_entity_poly.entity_id
_entity_poly.type
_entity_poly.pdbx_seq_one_letter_code
_entity_poly.pdbx_strand_id
1 'polypeptide(L)'
;MDGTRRSFLAATAVAGASIGTTGCLGDDESSEPAELPEPPEPPVAGNPDADVTVTVYEDFACDACRQFKFQMLPYLQENYVGPGLIRLEQRDYPLPVDETWSWAVACGARAVYETEGDQAFWEFSAEIYDHFGDYSYDAIETVADDLGFDGGAIREAAQEEEYRDAVEADHAYGDANGVEATPTVFVDDELVEEDLVETIDAAVE
;
A
#
# COMPACT_ATOMS: atom_id res chain seq x y z
N MET A 1 -40.56 -39.67 -9.91
CA MET A 1 -41.95 -39.35 -9.51
C MET A 1 -42.31 -38.00 -10.09
N ASP A 2 -43.24 -38.02 -11.03
CA ASP A 2 -43.94 -36.89 -11.63
C ASP A 2 -44.42 -35.84 -10.65
N GLY A 3 -44.42 -34.57 -11.09
CA GLY A 3 -44.97 -33.46 -10.31
C GLY A 3 -45.07 -32.12 -11.03
N THR A 4 -45.28 -32.09 -12.35
CA THR A 4 -45.63 -30.87 -13.09
C THR A 4 -47.02 -30.38 -12.67
N ARG A 5 -47.17 -29.13 -12.21
CA ARG A 5 -48.37 -28.29 -12.49
C ARG A 5 -48.04 -26.79 -12.55
N ARG A 6 -48.04 -26.29 -13.79
CA ARG A 6 -48.14 -24.88 -14.17
C ARG A 6 -49.46 -24.29 -13.65
N SER A 7 -49.41 -23.06 -13.15
CA SER A 7 -50.58 -22.19 -13.05
C SER A 7 -50.24 -20.85 -13.68
N PHE A 8 -50.92 -20.56 -14.79
CA PHE A 8 -50.98 -19.28 -15.47
C PHE A 8 -51.89 -18.33 -14.70
N LEU A 9 -51.49 -17.07 -14.51
CA LEU A 9 -52.43 -15.94 -14.50
C LEU A 9 -51.79 -14.76 -15.22
N ALA A 10 -52.44 -14.34 -16.30
CA ALA A 10 -52.12 -13.18 -17.10
C ALA A 10 -52.99 -11.99 -16.68
N ALA A 11 -52.34 -10.82 -16.68
CA ALA A 11 -52.84 -9.49 -17.01
C ALA A 11 -54.11 -8.93 -16.36
N THR A 12 -53.93 -7.82 -15.64
CA THR A 12 -54.80 -6.64 -15.80
C THR A 12 -54.00 -5.38 -15.54
N ALA A 13 -53.74 -4.59 -16.59
CA ALA A 13 -53.29 -3.22 -16.47
C ALA A 13 -54.50 -2.34 -16.15
N VAL A 14 -54.43 -1.56 -15.07
CA VAL A 14 -55.35 -0.47 -14.79
C VAL A 14 -54.52 0.79 -14.63
N ALA A 15 -54.58 1.66 -15.64
CA ALA A 15 -54.15 3.03 -15.52
C ALA A 15 -55.20 3.80 -14.70
N GLY A 16 -54.77 4.44 -13.62
CA GLY A 16 -55.60 5.31 -12.80
C GLY A 16 -54.73 6.27 -11.99
N ALA A 17 -54.74 7.55 -12.35
CA ALA A 17 -54.04 8.61 -11.66
C ALA A 17 -54.96 9.26 -10.60
N SER A 18 -54.49 9.42 -9.36
CA SER A 18 -54.89 10.49 -8.43
C SER A 18 -54.08 10.49 -7.11
N ILE A 19 -53.15 11.44 -7.02
CA ILE A 19 -52.77 12.35 -5.90
C ILE A 19 -53.29 12.01 -4.49
N GLY A 20 -52.38 11.96 -3.49
CA GLY A 20 -52.74 12.17 -2.07
C GLY A 20 -51.76 11.68 -0.99
N THR A 21 -50.74 12.50 -0.69
CA THR A 21 -50.12 12.80 0.64
C THR A 21 -49.74 11.70 1.65
N THR A 22 -48.42 11.60 1.87
CA THR A 22 -47.72 11.46 3.17
C THR A 22 -47.84 10.13 3.91
N GLY A 23 -47.03 9.16 3.48
CA GLY A 23 -46.47 8.14 4.36
C GLY A 23 -44.97 8.38 4.49
N CYS A 24 -44.53 9.03 5.57
CA CYS A 24 -43.12 9.03 5.95
C CYS A 24 -42.80 7.65 6.53
N LEU A 25 -42.54 6.68 5.66
CA LEU A 25 -41.73 5.53 6.03
C LEU A 25 -40.30 6.04 5.93
N GLY A 26 -39.63 6.15 7.08
CA GLY A 26 -38.20 6.41 7.10
C GLY A 26 -37.53 5.24 6.40
N ASP A 27 -37.00 5.51 5.22
CA ASP A 27 -35.96 4.70 4.60
C ASP A 27 -34.80 4.68 5.60
N ASP A 28 -34.70 3.55 6.29
CA ASP A 28 -33.54 3.11 7.04
C ASP A 28 -32.44 2.87 5.98
N GLU A 29 -31.77 3.94 5.54
CA GLU A 29 -30.44 3.82 4.95
C GLU A 29 -29.52 3.36 6.08
N SER A 30 -29.57 2.06 6.34
CA SER A 30 -28.47 1.30 6.89
C SER A 30 -27.29 1.54 5.97
N SER A 31 -26.48 2.54 6.28
CA SER A 31 -25.16 2.73 5.68
C SER A 31 -24.34 1.50 6.03
N GLU A 32 -24.28 0.56 5.11
CA GLU A 32 -23.30 -0.51 5.14
C GLU A 32 -21.92 0.16 5.28
N PRO A 33 -21.07 -0.28 6.23
CA PRO A 33 -19.74 0.28 6.36
C PRO A 33 -19.05 0.12 5.00
N ALA A 34 -18.49 1.20 4.48
CA ALA A 34 -17.72 1.16 3.25
C ALA A 34 -16.61 0.11 3.42
N GLU A 35 -16.61 -0.93 2.58
CA GLU A 35 -15.52 -1.89 2.50
C GLU A 35 -14.25 -1.10 2.14
N LEU A 36 -13.20 -1.27 2.95
CA LEU A 36 -11.90 -0.68 2.68
C LEU A 36 -11.40 -1.22 1.32
N PRO A 37 -10.72 -0.39 0.51
CA PRO A 37 -10.05 -0.91 -0.68
C PRO A 37 -9.06 -1.99 -0.28
N GLU A 38 -8.98 -3.08 -1.05
CA GLU A 38 -7.95 -4.09 -0.81
C GLU A 38 -6.58 -3.47 -1.10
N PRO A 39 -5.60 -3.60 -0.20
CA PRO A 39 -4.28 -3.04 -0.43
C PRO A 39 -3.58 -3.76 -1.60
N PRO A 40 -2.69 -3.09 -2.32
CA PRO A 40 -1.86 -3.74 -3.33
C PRO A 40 -0.93 -4.79 -2.70
N GLU A 41 -0.40 -5.68 -3.55
CA GLU A 41 0.72 -6.54 -3.16
C GLU A 41 1.93 -5.65 -2.80
N PRO A 42 2.55 -5.85 -1.63
CA PRO A 42 3.72 -5.05 -1.26
C PRO A 42 4.97 -5.60 -1.96
N PRO A 43 5.95 -4.74 -2.30
CA PRO A 43 7.27 -5.20 -2.70
C PRO A 43 7.96 -5.97 -1.57
N VAL A 44 8.55 -7.11 -1.91
CA VAL A 44 9.14 -8.08 -0.96
C VAL A 44 10.64 -8.23 -1.18
N ALA A 45 11.44 -8.00 -0.14
CA ALA A 45 12.83 -8.41 -0.10
C ALA A 45 12.98 -9.76 0.61
N GLY A 46 13.79 -10.65 0.03
CA GLY A 46 14.16 -11.93 0.64
C GLY A 46 13.38 -13.12 0.10
N ASN A 47 13.15 -14.10 0.98
CA ASN A 47 12.39 -15.30 0.63
C ASN A 47 10.89 -15.01 0.81
N PRO A 48 10.07 -14.97 -0.27
CA PRO A 48 8.64 -14.71 -0.13
C PRO A 48 7.89 -15.80 0.65
N ASP A 49 8.48 -16.99 0.76
CA ASP A 49 7.95 -18.12 1.53
C ASP A 49 8.50 -18.20 2.96
N ALA A 50 9.19 -17.16 3.46
CA ALA A 50 9.65 -17.13 4.85
C ALA A 50 8.45 -17.10 5.82
N ASP A 51 8.56 -17.84 6.92
CA ASP A 51 7.48 -17.97 7.92
C ASP A 51 7.24 -16.66 8.69
N VAL A 52 8.26 -15.79 8.80
CA VAL A 52 8.19 -14.51 9.50
C VAL A 52 8.13 -13.36 8.50
N THR A 53 7.12 -12.49 8.68
CA THR A 53 6.94 -11.27 7.90
C THR A 53 7.45 -10.07 8.69
N VAL A 54 8.21 -9.19 8.06
CA VAL A 54 8.50 -7.87 8.63
C VAL A 54 7.92 -6.84 7.68
N THR A 55 6.87 -6.13 8.09
CA THR A 55 6.23 -5.09 7.27
C THR A 55 6.61 -3.72 7.79
N VAL A 56 7.16 -2.87 6.92
CA VAL A 56 7.55 -1.50 7.23
C VAL A 56 6.64 -0.53 6.48
N TYR A 57 5.90 0.30 7.20
CA TYR A 57 5.16 1.43 6.62
C TYR A 57 6.09 2.64 6.55
N GLU A 58 6.31 3.16 5.35
CA GLU A 58 7.28 4.24 5.10
C GLU A 58 6.68 5.41 4.33
N ASP A 59 7.26 6.60 4.56
CA ASP A 59 7.06 7.79 3.75
C ASP A 59 8.43 8.27 3.24
N PHE A 60 8.58 8.44 1.93
CA PHE A 60 9.82 8.92 1.31
C PHE A 60 10.24 10.31 1.77
N ALA A 61 9.33 11.16 2.23
CA ALA A 61 9.66 12.47 2.79
C ALA A 61 10.01 12.42 4.30
N CYS A 62 9.90 11.27 4.97
CA CYS A 62 10.16 11.14 6.40
C CYS A 62 11.65 10.93 6.71
N ASP A 63 12.25 11.82 7.52
CA ASP A 63 13.67 11.73 7.92
C ASP A 63 13.99 10.45 8.71
N ALA A 64 13.03 9.97 9.52
CA ALA A 64 13.19 8.73 10.26
C ALA A 64 13.18 7.50 9.33
N CYS A 65 12.38 7.52 8.25
CA CYS A 65 12.38 6.46 7.23
C CYS A 65 13.72 6.45 6.49
N ARG A 66 14.25 7.61 6.12
CA ARG A 66 15.61 7.73 5.58
C ARG A 66 16.66 7.10 6.49
N GLN A 67 16.60 7.41 7.79
CA GLN A 67 17.53 6.85 8.77
C GLN A 67 17.38 5.32 8.88
N PHE A 68 16.15 4.81 8.84
CA PHE A 68 15.87 3.37 8.80
C PHE A 68 16.49 2.72 7.56
N LYS A 69 16.29 3.27 6.35
CA LYS A 69 16.89 2.77 5.11
C LYS A 69 18.42 2.74 5.13
N PHE A 70 19.07 3.73 5.72
CA PHE A 70 20.54 3.78 5.74
C PHE A 70 21.19 2.95 6.84
N GLN A 71 20.49 2.73 7.95
CA GLN A 71 21.08 2.10 9.14
C GLN A 71 20.52 0.70 9.40
N MET A 72 19.20 0.53 9.35
CA MET A 72 18.53 -0.72 9.69
C MET A 72 18.41 -1.65 8.49
N LEU A 73 18.02 -1.14 7.31
CA LEU A 73 17.83 -1.99 6.13
C LEU A 73 19.08 -2.82 5.77
N PRO A 74 20.32 -2.28 5.74
CA PRO A 74 21.50 -3.09 5.43
C PRO A 74 21.74 -4.20 6.46
N TYR A 75 21.47 -3.90 7.73
CA TYR A 75 21.57 -4.88 8.81
C TYR A 75 20.53 -5.99 8.65
N LEU A 76 19.28 -5.64 8.35
CA LEU A 76 18.22 -6.61 8.07
C LEU A 76 18.55 -7.47 6.84
N GLN A 77 19.09 -6.84 5.80
CA GLN A 77 19.52 -7.51 4.58
C GLN A 77 20.59 -8.57 4.84
N GLU A 78 21.62 -8.22 5.61
CA GLU A 78 22.74 -9.12 5.91
C GLU A 78 22.32 -10.28 6.84
N ASN A 79 21.54 -9.98 7.89
CA ASN A 79 21.34 -10.92 8.99
C ASN A 79 20.05 -11.75 8.90
N TYR A 80 19.03 -11.28 8.17
CA TYR A 80 17.72 -11.95 8.12
C TYR A 80 17.25 -12.23 6.69
N VAL A 81 17.26 -11.22 5.82
CA VAL A 81 16.77 -11.37 4.43
C VAL A 81 17.71 -12.27 3.62
N GLY A 82 19.02 -12.02 3.65
CA GLY A 82 20.02 -12.80 2.93
C GLY A 82 20.07 -14.28 3.34
N PRO A 83 19.98 -14.59 4.65
CA PRO A 83 19.81 -15.96 5.14
C PRO A 83 18.43 -16.58 4.83
N GLY A 84 17.44 -15.78 4.39
CA GLY A 84 16.09 -16.24 4.06
C GLY A 84 15.19 -16.48 5.27
N LEU A 85 15.49 -15.86 6.41
CA LEU A 85 14.76 -16.01 7.67
C LEU A 85 13.46 -15.19 7.71
N ILE A 86 13.44 -14.06 7.01
CA ILE A 86 12.26 -13.18 6.94
C ILE A 86 11.92 -12.85 5.49
N ARG A 87 10.64 -12.53 5.27
CA ARG A 87 10.18 -11.74 4.13
C ARG A 87 9.99 -10.30 4.61
N LEU A 88 10.69 -9.36 3.98
CA LEU A 88 10.63 -7.96 4.34
C LEU A 88 9.74 -7.23 3.33
N GLU A 89 8.67 -6.61 3.80
CA GLU A 89 7.69 -5.88 2.99
C GLU A 89 7.81 -4.38 3.26
N GLN A 90 7.68 -3.56 2.23
CA GLN A 90 7.42 -2.12 2.39
C GLN A 90 5.98 -1.83 1.98
N ARG A 91 5.28 -1.02 2.77
CA ARG A 91 3.99 -0.41 2.40
C ARG A 91 4.10 1.10 2.40
N ASP A 92 3.44 1.72 1.43
CA ASP A 92 3.47 3.17 1.29
C ASP A 92 2.50 3.80 2.30
N TYR A 93 3.01 4.71 3.13
CA TYR A 93 2.20 5.45 4.09
C TYR A 93 2.54 6.95 4.05
N PRO A 94 2.24 7.65 2.94
CA PRO A 94 2.54 9.07 2.79
C PRO A 94 1.87 9.90 3.88
N LEU A 95 2.68 10.62 4.65
CA LEU A 95 2.22 11.57 5.65
C LEU A 95 2.25 13.00 5.06
N PRO A 96 1.59 13.99 5.67
CA PRO A 96 1.71 15.39 5.24
C PRO A 96 3.04 16.02 5.69
N VAL A 97 4.16 15.30 5.49
CA VAL A 97 5.53 15.78 5.75
C VAL A 97 5.98 16.66 4.60
N ASP A 98 5.78 16.19 3.37
CA ASP A 98 5.85 17.00 2.15
C ASP A 98 4.64 16.66 1.26
N GLU A 99 3.74 17.63 1.07
CA GLU A 99 2.47 17.41 0.36
C GLU A 99 2.66 16.90 -1.08
N THR A 100 3.81 17.17 -1.71
CA THR A 100 4.10 16.69 -3.07
C THR A 100 4.93 15.41 -3.03
N TRP A 101 6.07 15.43 -2.33
CA TRP A 101 7.05 14.36 -2.46
C TRP A 101 6.67 13.09 -1.73
N SER A 102 5.90 13.15 -0.65
CA SER A 102 5.40 11.96 0.03
C SER A 102 4.57 11.07 -0.91
N TRP A 103 3.77 11.68 -1.79
CA TRP A 103 2.90 10.97 -2.74
C TRP A 103 3.57 10.68 -4.09
N ALA A 104 4.26 11.68 -4.65
CA ALA A 104 4.88 11.55 -5.97
C ALA A 104 5.99 10.49 -5.98
N VAL A 105 6.86 10.47 -4.95
CA VAL A 105 7.94 9.48 -4.87
C VAL A 105 7.38 8.08 -4.62
N ALA A 106 6.32 7.94 -3.82
CA ALA A 106 5.64 6.65 -3.63
C ALA A 106 5.05 6.12 -4.95
N CYS A 107 4.41 6.98 -5.76
CA CYS A 107 3.91 6.59 -7.08
C CYS A 107 5.05 6.20 -8.04
N GLY A 108 6.18 6.92 -8.02
CA GLY A 108 7.36 6.56 -8.80
C GLY A 108 7.97 5.23 -8.36
N ALA A 109 8.09 4.99 -7.05
CA ALA A 109 8.58 3.73 -6.52
C ALA A 109 7.64 2.57 -6.89
N ARG A 110 6.31 2.77 -6.81
CA ARG A 110 5.33 1.78 -7.27
C ARG A 110 5.47 1.48 -8.75
N ALA A 111 5.72 2.49 -9.58
CA ALA A 111 6.00 2.27 -10.99
C ALA A 111 7.21 1.36 -11.21
N VAL A 112 8.31 1.58 -10.47
CA VAL A 112 9.50 0.71 -10.52
C VAL A 112 9.14 -0.72 -10.11
N TYR A 113 8.34 -0.90 -9.06
CA TYR A 113 7.87 -2.24 -8.66
C TYR A 113 7.08 -2.94 -9.76
N GLU A 114 6.11 -2.26 -10.37
CA GLU A 114 5.23 -2.84 -11.38
C GLU A 114 5.95 -3.15 -12.70
N THR A 115 6.98 -2.37 -13.06
CA THR A 115 7.70 -2.56 -14.32
C THR A 115 8.95 -3.43 -14.18
N GLU A 116 9.69 -3.32 -13.07
CA GLU A 116 11.01 -3.92 -12.88
C GLU A 116 11.06 -4.97 -11.75
N GLY A 117 10.05 -5.00 -10.88
CA GLY A 117 9.89 -6.00 -9.82
C GLY A 117 10.55 -5.64 -8.48
N ASP A 118 10.51 -6.60 -7.55
CA ASP A 118 10.90 -6.41 -6.15
C ASP A 118 12.32 -5.85 -5.96
N GLN A 119 13.32 -6.48 -6.58
CA GLN A 119 14.71 -6.09 -6.39
C GLN A 119 14.93 -4.63 -6.81
N ALA A 120 14.38 -4.24 -7.95
CA ALA A 120 14.48 -2.88 -8.49
C ALA A 120 13.79 -1.86 -7.58
N PHE A 121 12.62 -2.21 -7.01
CA PHE A 121 11.95 -1.37 -6.02
C PHE A 121 12.86 -1.11 -4.80
N TRP A 122 13.49 -2.14 -4.26
CA TRP A 122 14.34 -1.99 -3.07
C TRP A 122 15.60 -1.18 -3.35
N GLU A 123 16.18 -1.29 -4.54
CA GLU A 123 17.30 -0.46 -5.00
C GLU A 123 16.87 1.01 -5.13
N PHE A 124 15.79 1.28 -5.87
CA PHE A 124 15.26 2.64 -6.04
C PHE A 124 14.84 3.28 -4.71
N SER A 125 14.10 2.54 -3.87
CA SER A 125 13.58 3.05 -2.60
C SER A 125 14.68 3.39 -1.59
N ALA A 126 15.87 2.78 -1.71
CA ALA A 126 17.03 3.13 -0.91
C ALA A 126 17.81 4.30 -1.51
N GLU A 127 18.04 4.30 -2.82
CA GLU A 127 18.88 5.30 -3.50
C GLU A 127 18.22 6.67 -3.60
N ILE A 128 16.88 6.73 -3.75
CA ILE A 128 16.15 7.99 -3.86
C ILE A 128 16.38 8.91 -2.63
N TYR A 129 16.70 8.35 -1.47
CA TYR A 129 17.02 9.11 -0.26
C TYR A 129 18.31 9.94 -0.33
N ASP A 130 19.19 9.70 -1.30
CA ASP A 130 20.34 10.59 -1.55
C ASP A 130 19.91 11.99 -2.01
N HIS A 131 18.66 12.11 -2.49
CA HIS A 131 18.00 13.38 -2.85
C HIS A 131 17.06 13.91 -1.76
N PHE A 132 17.06 13.34 -0.55
CA PHE A 132 16.16 13.74 0.52
C PHE A 132 16.22 15.25 0.82
N GLY A 133 15.06 15.91 0.77
CA GLY A 133 14.91 17.35 0.99
C GLY A 133 15.19 18.23 -0.25
N ASP A 134 15.63 17.63 -1.36
CA ASP A 134 15.78 18.27 -2.68
C ASP A 134 15.17 17.39 -3.78
N TYR A 135 14.07 16.71 -3.43
CA TYR A 135 13.32 15.91 -4.39
C TYR A 135 12.88 16.75 -5.58
N SER A 136 12.98 16.14 -6.74
CA SER A 136 12.51 16.69 -8.01
C SER A 136 12.16 15.53 -8.93
N TYR A 137 11.32 15.79 -9.93
CA TYR A 137 11.05 14.78 -10.95
C TYR A 137 12.30 14.42 -11.77
N ASP A 138 13.22 15.37 -11.95
CA ASP A 138 14.54 15.12 -12.55
C ASP A 138 15.40 14.21 -11.65
N ALA A 139 15.31 14.32 -10.33
CA ALA A 139 16.00 13.41 -9.41
C ALA A 139 15.42 11.98 -9.48
N ILE A 140 14.08 11.85 -9.55
CA ILE A 140 13.41 10.55 -9.74
C ILE A 140 13.87 9.90 -11.06
N GLU A 141 13.88 10.66 -12.16
CA GLU A 141 14.38 10.20 -13.46
C GLU A 141 15.86 9.79 -13.39
N THR A 142 16.69 10.62 -12.75
CA THR A 142 18.14 10.37 -12.65
C THR A 142 18.42 9.08 -11.87
N VAL A 143 17.80 8.88 -10.72
CA VAL A 143 17.98 7.66 -9.91
C VAL A 143 17.51 6.43 -10.68
N ALA A 144 16.36 6.51 -11.34
CA ALA A 144 15.86 5.40 -12.16
C ALA A 144 16.79 5.09 -13.35
N ASP A 145 17.32 6.10 -14.04
CA ASP A 145 18.28 5.93 -15.14
C ASP A 145 19.62 5.35 -14.66
N ASP A 146 20.13 5.80 -13.51
CA ASP A 146 21.38 5.31 -12.92
C ASP A 146 21.29 3.84 -12.52
N LEU A 147 20.09 3.38 -12.12
CA LEU A 147 19.75 1.98 -11.88
C LEU A 147 19.45 1.18 -13.17
N GLY A 148 19.34 1.86 -14.31
CA GLY A 148 19.15 1.24 -15.62
C GLY A 148 17.70 0.98 -16.02
N PHE A 149 16.75 1.66 -15.37
CA PHE A 149 15.31 1.60 -15.68
C PHE A 149 14.93 2.68 -16.73
N ASP A 150 13.67 2.71 -17.17
CA ASP A 150 13.16 3.81 -18.01
C ASP A 150 12.84 5.03 -17.13
N GLY A 151 13.84 5.87 -16.85
CA GLY A 151 13.69 7.01 -15.93
C GLY A 151 12.61 8.00 -16.37
N GLY A 152 12.40 8.17 -17.67
CA GLY A 152 11.34 9.01 -18.22
C GLY A 152 9.95 8.49 -17.85
N ALA A 153 9.72 7.18 -17.97
CA ALA A 153 8.46 6.55 -17.58
C ALA A 153 8.24 6.63 -16.06
N ILE A 154 9.25 6.36 -15.24
CA ILE A 154 9.14 6.45 -13.77
C ILE A 154 8.84 7.89 -13.32
N ARG A 155 9.48 8.86 -13.96
CA ARG A 155 9.19 10.28 -13.75
C ARG A 155 7.77 10.66 -14.14
N GLU A 156 7.24 10.12 -15.23
CA GLU A 156 5.86 10.37 -15.66
C GLU A 156 4.88 9.79 -14.65
N ALA A 157 5.06 8.54 -14.22
CA ALA A 157 4.23 7.89 -13.21
C ALA A 157 4.23 8.66 -11.88
N ALA A 158 5.37 9.20 -11.46
CA ALA A 158 5.47 10.05 -10.28
C ALA A 158 4.75 11.40 -10.45
N GLN A 159 4.87 12.05 -11.61
CA GLN A 159 4.25 13.35 -11.90
C GLN A 159 2.73 13.27 -12.02
N GLU A 160 2.23 12.22 -12.66
CA GLU A 160 0.81 12.01 -12.90
C GLU A 160 0.13 11.28 -11.75
N GLU A 161 0.89 10.87 -10.73
CA GLU A 161 0.45 10.00 -9.64
C GLU A 161 -0.29 8.77 -10.19
N GLU A 162 0.28 8.10 -11.20
CA GLU A 162 -0.37 6.99 -11.92
C GLU A 162 -0.86 5.88 -10.97
N TYR A 163 -0.14 5.68 -9.88
CA TYR A 163 -0.42 4.68 -8.85
C TYR A 163 -1.09 5.25 -7.60
N ARG A 164 -1.72 6.43 -7.68
CA ARG A 164 -2.38 7.12 -6.56
C ARG A 164 -3.32 6.20 -5.78
N ASP A 165 -4.21 5.49 -6.49
CA ASP A 165 -5.21 4.63 -5.86
C ASP A 165 -4.56 3.49 -5.06
N ALA A 166 -3.44 2.93 -5.54
CA ALA A 166 -2.71 1.87 -4.85
C ALA A 166 -2.03 2.39 -3.58
N VAL A 167 -1.40 3.57 -3.66
CA VAL A 167 -0.77 4.23 -2.50
C VAL A 167 -1.82 4.65 -1.46
N GLU A 168 -2.99 5.14 -1.88
CA GLU A 168 -4.10 5.44 -0.98
C GLU A 168 -4.68 4.18 -0.31
N ALA A 169 -4.74 3.05 -1.04
CA ALA A 169 -5.16 1.78 -0.47
C ALA A 169 -4.17 1.25 0.58
N ASP A 170 -2.86 1.35 0.33
CA ASP A 170 -1.84 1.02 1.35
C ASP A 170 -1.92 1.93 2.57
N HIS A 171 -2.13 3.25 2.37
CA HIS A 171 -2.35 4.19 3.47
C HIS A 171 -3.59 3.81 4.30
N ALA A 172 -4.74 3.58 3.65
CA ALA A 172 -5.97 3.21 4.33
C ALA A 172 -5.84 1.86 5.05
N TYR A 173 -5.06 0.94 4.51
CA TYR A 173 -4.74 -0.33 5.17
C TYR A 173 -3.87 -0.10 6.41
N GLY A 174 -2.88 0.79 6.35
CA GLY A 174 -2.11 1.22 7.52
C GLY A 174 -3.00 1.82 8.62
N ASP A 175 -3.93 2.72 8.25
CA ASP A 175 -4.89 3.31 9.19
C ASP A 175 -5.73 2.25 9.90
N ALA A 176 -6.21 1.26 9.14
CA ALA A 176 -7.01 0.16 9.67
C ALA A 176 -6.23 -0.75 10.63
N ASN A 177 -4.90 -0.80 10.49
CA ASN A 177 -3.99 -1.56 11.35
C ASN A 177 -3.35 -0.71 12.46
N GLY A 178 -3.77 0.55 12.61
CA GLY A 178 -3.32 1.41 13.70
C GLY A 178 -1.94 2.06 13.47
N VAL A 179 -1.51 2.19 12.22
CA VAL A 179 -0.35 3.02 11.87
C VAL A 179 -0.70 4.49 12.13
N GLU A 180 0.18 5.21 12.83
CA GLU A 180 -0.02 6.64 13.15
C GLU A 180 1.19 7.51 12.80
N ALA A 181 2.31 6.89 12.40
CA ALA A 181 3.58 7.56 12.10
C ALA A 181 4.43 6.69 11.16
N THR A 182 5.54 7.24 10.65
CA THR A 182 6.53 6.49 9.87
C THR A 182 7.95 6.71 10.40
N PRO A 183 8.83 5.69 10.35
CA PRO A 183 8.49 4.31 10.01
C PRO A 183 7.69 3.66 11.14
N THR A 184 6.71 2.83 10.78
CA THR A 184 6.07 1.87 11.70
C THR A 184 6.39 0.48 11.21
N VAL A 185 6.84 -0.38 12.12
CA VAL A 185 7.26 -1.75 11.79
C VAL A 185 6.39 -2.75 12.51
N PHE A 186 5.96 -3.77 11.78
CA PHE A 186 5.32 -4.96 12.32
C PHE A 186 6.22 -6.17 12.07
N VAL A 187 6.25 -7.09 13.03
CA VAL A 187 6.74 -8.45 12.83
C VAL A 187 5.52 -9.36 12.93
N ASP A 188 5.18 -10.01 11.81
CA ASP A 188 3.87 -10.58 11.54
C ASP A 188 2.77 -9.54 11.80
N ASP A 189 1.84 -9.82 12.71
CA ASP A 189 0.76 -8.90 13.10
C ASP A 189 1.09 -8.13 14.39
N GLU A 190 2.32 -8.22 14.90
CA GLU A 190 2.75 -7.57 16.14
C GLU A 190 3.47 -6.24 15.85
N LEU A 191 2.93 -5.15 16.40
CA LEU A 191 3.55 -3.83 16.34
C LEU A 191 4.85 -3.82 17.16
N VAL A 192 5.96 -3.39 16.54
CA VAL A 192 7.25 -3.24 17.21
C VAL A 192 7.30 -1.93 17.98
N GLU A 193 7.31 -2.01 19.33
CA GLU A 193 7.31 -0.82 20.20
C GLU A 193 8.72 -0.34 20.60
N GLU A 194 9.71 -1.24 20.68
CA GLU A 194 11.04 -0.90 21.22
C GLU A 194 12.20 -1.40 20.34
N ASP A 195 12.43 -2.71 20.27
CA ASP A 195 13.61 -3.29 19.61
C ASP A 195 13.23 -4.28 18.51
N LEU A 196 13.36 -3.82 17.26
CA LEU A 196 13.06 -4.63 16.07
C LEU A 196 13.89 -5.92 16.00
N VAL A 197 15.15 -5.88 16.40
CA VAL A 197 16.06 -7.03 16.29
C VAL A 197 15.64 -8.10 17.28
N GLU A 198 15.34 -7.70 18.52
CA GLU A 198 14.83 -8.63 19.54
C GLU A 198 13.48 -9.25 19.13
N THR A 199 12.57 -8.47 18.55
CA THR A 199 11.28 -8.99 18.07
C THR A 199 11.45 -9.98 16.92
N ILE A 200 12.32 -9.68 15.93
CA ILE A 200 12.59 -10.62 14.83
C ILE A 200 13.25 -11.90 15.36
N ASP A 201 14.27 -11.78 16.22
CA ASP A 201 14.97 -12.93 16.80
C ASP A 201 13.98 -13.85 17.52
N ALA A 202 13.04 -13.30 18.29
CA ALA A 202 12.02 -14.09 18.98
C ALA A 202 11.02 -14.77 18.02
N ALA A 203 10.76 -14.19 16.84
CA ALA A 203 9.83 -14.73 15.85
C ALA A 203 10.45 -15.85 15.00
N VAL A 204 11.77 -15.81 14.75
CA VAL A 204 12.47 -16.81 13.92
C VAL A 204 12.92 -18.07 14.70
N GLU A 205 12.80 -18.09 16.03
CA GLU A 205 13.21 -19.19 16.92
C GLU A 205 12.27 -20.41 16.98
#